data_AF-A0A1Q6X2J5-F1
#
_entry.id   AF-A0A1Q6X2J5-F1
#
_cell.length_a   1.000
_cell.length_b   1.000
_cell.length_c   1.000
_cell.angle_alpha   90.00
_cell.angle_beta   90.00
_cell.angle_gamma   90.00
#
_symmetry.space_group_name_H-M   'P 1'
#
loop_
_entity.id
_entity.type
_entity.pdbx_description
1 polymer ?
#
loop_
_entity_poly.entity_id
_entity_poly.type
_entity_poly.pdbx_seq_one_letter_code
_entity_poly.pdbx_strand_id
1 'polypeptide(L)'
;MIVVLVAQPWWVNLLVLIPPLAWFSWQRGGVPVTARQLAISGIFAAAFGFLEAVVVIYLRAAVGLLPGFQGTLSEVARMSGQYYVQSQAITQFPKSLLTLEVLREAATILMLLTVALLTSANSRARSAVFLWTFAIWDIAYYAALWATVRWPLSVRDPDVLFLIPVPWLSPVWFPLLVSALGIAAVLFARVSPPKS
;
A
#
# COMPACT_ATOMS: atom_id res chain seq x y z
N MET A 1 -24.66 21.48 3.59
CA MET A 1 -23.90 20.55 2.71
C MET A 1 -23.12 19.61 3.59
N ILE A 2 -23.45 18.31 3.59
CA ILE A 2 -22.64 17.31 4.27
C ILE A 2 -21.39 17.13 3.40
N VAL A 3 -20.21 17.48 3.92
CA VAL A 3 -18.95 17.15 3.25
C VAL A 3 -18.82 15.63 3.30
N VAL A 4 -19.07 14.96 2.18
CA VAL A 4 -18.83 13.53 2.06
C VAL A 4 -17.31 13.35 1.99
N LEU A 5 -16.72 12.91 3.11
CA LEU A 5 -15.29 12.60 3.17
C LEU A 5 -15.00 11.39 2.29
N VAL A 6 -13.94 11.46 1.47
CA VAL A 6 -13.52 10.35 0.61
C VAL A 6 -12.93 9.21 1.45
N ALA A 7 -12.09 9.56 2.41
CA ALA A 7 -11.52 8.63 3.37
C ALA A 7 -11.90 9.00 4.81
N GLN A 8 -11.99 7.98 5.67
CA GLN A 8 -12.19 8.09 7.10
C GLN A 8 -11.00 7.48 7.84
N PRO A 9 -10.49 8.10 8.90
CA PRO A 9 -10.91 9.38 9.45
C PRO A 9 -10.54 10.57 8.55
N TRP A 10 -11.10 11.75 8.81
CA TRP A 10 -10.99 12.91 7.92
C TRP A 10 -9.55 13.29 7.53
N TRP A 11 -8.56 13.08 8.41
CA TRP A 11 -7.16 13.42 8.15
C TRP A 11 -6.51 12.52 7.10
N VAL A 12 -7.06 11.33 6.82
CA VAL A 12 -6.55 10.42 5.78
C VAL A 12 -6.63 11.07 4.40
N ASN A 13 -7.60 11.97 4.18
CA ASN A 13 -7.70 12.73 2.94
C ASN A 13 -6.47 13.62 2.68
N LEU A 14 -5.69 13.97 3.72
CA LEU A 14 -4.47 14.76 3.58
C LEU A 14 -3.33 13.99 2.91
N LEU A 15 -3.41 12.66 2.83
CA LEU A 15 -2.39 11.83 2.17
C LEU A 15 -2.19 12.21 0.70
N VAL A 16 -3.25 12.69 0.02
CA VAL A 16 -3.17 13.15 -1.39
C VAL A 16 -2.24 14.35 -1.56
N LEU A 17 -2.01 15.13 -0.50
CA LEU A 17 -1.12 16.28 -0.53
C LEU A 17 0.35 15.88 -0.34
N ILE A 18 0.64 14.69 0.18
CA ILE A 18 2.02 14.26 0.46
C ILE A 18 2.87 14.24 -0.80
N PRO A 19 2.48 13.59 -1.91
CA PRO A 19 3.34 13.54 -3.09
C PRO A 19 3.59 14.91 -3.73
N PRO A 20 2.59 15.79 -3.93
CA PRO A 20 2.83 17.14 -4.44
C PRO A 20 3.74 17.98 -3.54
N LEU A 21 3.56 17.91 -2.21
CA LEU A 21 4.40 18.65 -1.26
C LEU A 21 5.84 18.10 -1.24
N ALA A 22 6.00 16.78 -1.30
CA ALA A 22 7.30 16.14 -1.40
C ALA A 22 8.02 16.58 -2.68
N TRP A 23 7.33 16.52 -3.83
CA TRP A 23 7.85 17.00 -5.11
C TRP A 23 8.29 18.48 -5.02
N PHE A 24 7.42 19.35 -4.51
CA PHE A 24 7.72 20.78 -4.34
C PHE A 24 8.97 21.00 -3.46
N SER A 25 9.12 20.22 -2.38
CA SER A 25 10.29 20.28 -1.51
C SER A 25 11.59 19.87 -2.20
N TRP A 26 11.51 19.01 -3.22
CA TRP A 26 12.65 18.49 -3.97
C TRP A 26 13.01 19.34 -5.19
N GLN A 27 12.10 20.16 -5.72
CA GLN A 27 12.33 20.92 -6.97
C GLN A 27 13.61 21.76 -6.99
N ARG A 28 14.02 22.33 -5.84
CA ARG A 28 15.17 23.24 -5.79
C ARG A 28 16.53 22.55 -5.77
N GLY A 29 16.59 21.26 -5.42
CA GLY A 29 17.86 20.56 -5.22
C GLY A 29 17.91 19.15 -5.80
N GLY A 30 16.79 18.68 -6.35
CA GLY A 30 16.60 17.32 -6.81
C GLY A 30 16.72 16.28 -5.71
N VAL A 31 16.44 15.04 -6.10
CA VAL A 31 16.64 13.85 -5.28
C VAL A 31 17.79 13.04 -5.89
N PRO A 32 18.96 12.94 -5.20
CA PRO A 32 20.12 12.21 -5.73
C PRO A 32 19.92 10.70 -5.59
N VAL A 33 19.15 10.10 -6.51
CA VAL A 33 18.85 8.66 -6.54
C VAL A 33 19.10 8.13 -7.95
N THR A 34 19.85 7.04 -8.03
CA THR A 34 20.15 6.35 -9.30
C THR A 34 18.96 5.53 -9.78
N ALA A 35 18.85 5.33 -11.11
CA ALA A 35 17.84 4.44 -11.68
C ALA A 35 17.98 3.00 -11.16
N ARG A 36 19.21 2.54 -10.89
CA ARG A 36 19.48 1.22 -10.31
C ARG A 36 18.88 1.08 -8.90
N GLN A 37 19.04 2.10 -8.06
CA GLN A 37 18.44 2.11 -6.71
C GLN A 37 16.91 2.08 -6.78
N LEU A 38 16.29 2.86 -7.68
CA LEU A 38 14.83 2.82 -7.88
C LEU A 38 14.35 1.47 -8.40
N ALA A 39 15.07 0.86 -9.34
CA ALA A 39 14.72 -0.45 -9.88
C ALA A 39 14.80 -1.55 -8.81
N ILE A 40 15.91 -1.61 -8.05
CA ILE A 40 16.09 -2.62 -6.99
C ILE A 40 15.06 -2.45 -5.87
N SER A 41 14.90 -1.22 -5.36
CA SER A 41 13.93 -0.93 -4.31
C SER A 41 12.48 -1.13 -4.77
N GLY A 42 12.19 -0.83 -6.04
CA GLY A 42 10.89 -1.09 -6.66
C GLY A 42 10.58 -2.57 -6.80
N ILE A 43 11.53 -3.39 -7.25
CA ILE A 43 11.37 -4.85 -7.31
C ILE A 43 11.15 -5.42 -5.91
N PHE A 44 11.92 -4.97 -4.92
CA PHE A 44 11.73 -5.36 -3.52
C PHE A 44 10.31 -5.02 -3.05
N ALA A 45 9.88 -3.77 -3.26
CA ALA A 45 8.56 -3.31 -2.84
C ALA A 45 7.42 -4.10 -3.52
N ALA A 46 7.55 -4.39 -4.82
CA ALA A 46 6.55 -5.15 -5.56
C ALA A 46 6.46 -6.60 -5.05
N ALA A 47 7.60 -7.27 -4.84
CA ALA A 47 7.65 -8.62 -4.29
C ALA A 47 7.06 -8.66 -2.87
N PHE A 48 7.34 -7.63 -2.07
CA PHE A 48 6.82 -7.52 -0.71
C PHE A 48 5.31 -7.24 -0.69
N GLY A 49 4.80 -6.38 -1.57
CA GLY A 49 3.35 -6.15 -1.72
C GLY A 49 2.59 -7.41 -2.14
N PHE A 50 3.19 -8.24 -3.01
CA PHE A 50 2.65 -9.55 -3.35
C PHE A 50 2.62 -10.49 -2.13
N LEU A 51 3.72 -10.57 -1.36
CA LEU A 51 3.77 -11.39 -0.15
C LEU A 51 2.67 -10.99 0.84
N GLU A 52 2.47 -9.69 1.01
CA GLU A 52 1.42 -9.17 1.88
C GLU A 52 0.01 -9.56 1.42
N ALA A 53 -0.28 -9.42 0.12
CA ALA A 53 -1.56 -9.87 -0.42
C ALA A 53 -1.79 -11.36 -0.14
N VAL A 54 -0.76 -12.19 -0.30
CA VAL A 54 -0.82 -13.64 0.02
C VAL A 54 -1.09 -13.87 1.51
N VAL A 55 -0.43 -13.13 2.41
CA VAL A 55 -0.67 -13.25 3.86
C VAL A 55 -2.11 -12.86 4.20
N VAL A 56 -2.63 -11.76 3.65
CA VAL A 56 -4.01 -11.31 3.85
C VAL A 56 -5.01 -12.35 3.35
N ILE A 57 -4.75 -12.96 2.19
CA ILE A 57 -5.56 -14.06 1.66
C ILE A 57 -5.58 -15.24 2.64
N TYR A 58 -4.41 -15.66 3.15
CA TYR A 58 -4.32 -16.78 4.10
C TYR A 58 -5.01 -16.48 5.43
N LEU A 59 -4.85 -15.26 5.97
CA LEU A 59 -5.50 -14.87 7.21
C LEU A 59 -7.03 -14.89 7.07
N ARG A 60 -7.57 -14.37 5.96
CA ARG A 60 -9.02 -14.41 5.71
C ARG A 60 -9.55 -15.83 5.54
N ALA A 61 -8.78 -16.72 4.91
CA ALA A 61 -9.14 -18.12 4.80
C ALA A 61 -9.08 -18.86 6.13
N ALA A 62 -8.08 -18.58 6.97
CA ALA A 62 -7.92 -19.21 8.29
C ALA A 62 -9.06 -18.86 9.26
N VAL A 63 -9.68 -17.68 9.12
CA VAL A 63 -10.82 -17.23 9.95
C VAL A 63 -12.17 -17.78 9.43
N GLY A 64 -12.17 -18.48 8.29
CA GLY A 64 -13.41 -18.97 7.66
C GLY A 64 -14.24 -17.87 6.99
N LEU A 65 -13.66 -16.68 6.79
CA LEU A 65 -14.28 -15.58 6.05
C LEU A 65 -14.24 -15.83 4.53
N LEU A 66 -13.34 -16.71 4.10
CA LEU A 66 -13.42 -17.36 2.80
C LEU A 66 -13.88 -18.80 3.02
N PRO A 67 -14.74 -19.37 2.15
CA PRO A 67 -15.00 -20.81 2.19
C PRO A 67 -13.63 -21.49 2.17
N GLY A 68 -13.32 -22.25 3.23
CA GLY A 68 -12.00 -22.84 3.41
C GLY A 68 -11.55 -23.49 2.11
N PHE A 69 -10.28 -23.33 1.74
CA PHE A 69 -9.68 -23.71 0.45
C PHE A 69 -9.90 -25.19 0.07
N GLN A 70 -11.13 -25.58 -0.21
CA GLN A 70 -11.54 -26.89 -0.71
C GLN A 70 -11.68 -26.85 -2.25
N GLY A 71 -11.57 -25.65 -2.84
CA GLY A 71 -11.66 -25.40 -4.28
C GLY A 71 -10.40 -24.78 -4.90
N THR A 72 -10.42 -24.56 -6.21
CA THR A 72 -9.30 -23.96 -6.96
C THR A 72 -9.22 -22.43 -6.77
N LEU A 73 -8.08 -21.80 -7.09
CA LEU A 73 -7.94 -20.33 -7.11
C LEU A 73 -9.02 -19.65 -7.96
N SER A 74 -9.44 -20.30 -9.04
CA SER A 74 -10.52 -19.81 -9.91
C SER A 74 -11.89 -19.76 -9.23
N GLU A 75 -12.13 -20.63 -8.26
CA GLU A 75 -13.40 -20.70 -7.52
C GLU A 75 -13.43 -19.64 -6.42
N VAL A 76 -12.30 -19.47 -5.70
CA VAL A 76 -12.09 -18.35 -4.77
C VAL A 76 -12.28 -17.03 -5.50
N ALA A 77 -11.71 -16.86 -6.69
CA ALA A 77 -11.86 -15.67 -7.52
C ALA A 77 -13.30 -15.37 -7.97
N ARG A 78 -14.19 -16.38 -8.06
CA ARG A 78 -15.61 -16.17 -8.42
C ARG A 78 -16.44 -15.75 -7.20
N MET A 79 -16.07 -16.23 -6.03
CA MET A 79 -16.80 -16.00 -4.78
C MET A 79 -16.30 -14.78 -4.00
N SER A 80 -15.00 -14.48 -4.11
CA SER A 80 -14.28 -13.43 -3.41
C SER A 80 -14.95 -12.06 -3.47
N GLY A 81 -15.59 -11.69 -4.57
CA GLY A 81 -16.23 -10.39 -4.73
C GLY A 81 -17.25 -10.06 -3.63
N GLN A 82 -18.04 -11.05 -3.19
CA GLN A 82 -19.02 -10.87 -2.11
C GLN A 82 -18.40 -11.08 -0.73
N TYR A 83 -17.50 -12.07 -0.58
CA TYR A 83 -16.87 -12.38 0.71
C TYR A 83 -15.83 -11.35 1.14
N TYR A 84 -15.08 -10.73 0.22
CA TYR A 84 -14.06 -9.73 0.56
C TYR A 84 -14.69 -8.47 1.16
N VAL A 85 -15.79 -7.99 0.58
CA VAL A 85 -16.53 -6.82 1.10
C VAL A 85 -17.10 -7.10 2.50
N GLN A 86 -17.65 -8.29 2.70
CA GLN A 86 -18.15 -8.71 4.02
C GLN A 86 -17.01 -8.89 5.05
N SER A 87 -15.87 -9.43 4.63
CA SER A 87 -14.71 -9.70 5.51
C SER A 87 -14.02 -8.43 6.01
N GLN A 88 -14.12 -7.32 5.29
CA GLN A 88 -13.59 -6.01 5.72
C GLN A 88 -14.38 -5.38 6.86
N ALA A 89 -15.55 -5.93 7.23
CA ALA A 89 -16.22 -5.55 8.46
C ALA A 89 -15.36 -6.03 9.66
N ILE A 90 -14.51 -5.13 10.17
CA ILE A 90 -13.57 -5.31 11.31
C ILE A 90 -14.24 -5.98 12.52
N THR A 91 -15.57 -5.89 12.62
CA THR A 91 -16.42 -6.54 13.64
C THR A 91 -16.36 -8.08 13.67
N GLN A 92 -15.82 -8.74 12.64
CA GLN A 92 -15.79 -10.22 12.57
C GLN A 92 -14.45 -10.86 12.97
N PHE A 93 -13.40 -10.07 13.23
CA PHE A 93 -12.10 -10.64 13.61
C PHE A 93 -12.00 -10.87 15.13
N PRO A 94 -11.51 -12.05 15.57
CA PRO A 94 -11.06 -12.27 16.93
C PRO A 94 -10.01 -11.22 17.34
N LYS A 95 -10.08 -10.72 18.58
CA LYS A 95 -9.16 -9.67 19.09
C LYS A 95 -7.68 -10.04 18.93
N SER A 96 -7.33 -11.33 19.05
CA SER A 96 -5.96 -11.82 18.88
C SER A 96 -5.46 -11.65 17.43
N LEU A 97 -6.31 -11.87 16.44
CA LEU A 97 -5.94 -11.72 15.03
C LEU A 97 -5.86 -10.27 14.61
N LEU A 98 -6.73 -9.41 15.16
CA LEU A 98 -6.61 -7.97 14.96
C LEU A 98 -5.25 -7.45 15.43
N THR A 99 -4.74 -7.93 16.57
CA THR A 99 -3.39 -7.60 17.04
C THR A 99 -2.31 -8.07 16.07
N LEU A 100 -2.45 -9.28 15.49
CA LEU A 100 -1.50 -9.77 14.49
C LEU A 100 -1.51 -8.95 13.21
N GLU A 101 -2.69 -8.51 12.73
CA GLU A 101 -2.81 -7.61 11.57
C GLU A 101 -2.13 -6.27 11.84
N VAL A 102 -2.36 -5.68 13.02
CA VAL A 102 -1.69 -4.45 13.46
C VAL A 102 -0.16 -4.65 13.49
N LEU A 103 0.33 -5.74 14.09
CA LEU A 103 1.77 -6.01 14.11
C LEU A 103 2.36 -6.23 12.71
N ARG A 104 1.61 -6.88 11.82
CA ARG A 104 2.00 -7.12 10.43
C ARG A 104 2.10 -5.80 9.64
N GLU A 105 1.13 -4.89 9.79
CA GLU A 105 1.19 -3.57 9.19
C GLU A 105 2.35 -2.73 9.74
N ALA A 106 2.59 -2.77 11.06
CA ALA A 106 3.73 -2.09 11.67
C ALA A 106 5.06 -2.62 11.10
N ALA A 107 5.19 -3.94 10.99
CA ALA A 107 6.36 -4.58 10.40
C ALA A 107 6.57 -4.18 8.92
N THR A 108 5.48 -4.07 8.17
CA THR A 108 5.46 -3.62 6.76
C THR A 108 6.03 -2.21 6.62
N ILE A 109 5.52 -1.26 7.41
CA ILE A 109 6.01 0.12 7.43
C ILE A 109 7.50 0.16 7.81
N LEU A 110 7.91 -0.60 8.83
CA LEU A 110 9.31 -0.67 9.25
C LEU A 110 10.23 -1.25 8.16
N MET A 111 9.79 -2.27 7.42
CA MET A 111 10.57 -2.83 6.31
C MET A 111 10.75 -1.81 5.17
N LEU A 112 9.68 -1.12 4.78
CA LEU A 112 9.76 -0.08 3.74
C LEU A 112 10.66 1.10 4.20
N LEU A 113 10.55 1.49 5.47
CA LEU A 113 11.40 2.52 6.07
C LEU A 113 12.87 2.12 6.09
N THR A 114 13.19 0.89 6.51
CA THR A 114 14.58 0.43 6.59
C THR A 114 15.23 0.35 5.20
N VAL A 115 14.51 -0.10 4.16
CA VAL A 115 15.01 -0.05 2.77
C VAL A 115 15.30 1.37 2.31
N ALA A 116 14.44 2.32 2.65
CA ALA A 116 14.66 3.73 2.35
C ALA A 116 15.92 4.28 3.03
N LEU A 117 16.13 3.94 4.31
CA LEU A 117 17.31 4.34 5.09
C LEU A 117 18.62 3.72 4.57
N LEU A 118 18.56 2.47 4.08
CA LEU A 118 19.72 1.76 3.51
C LEU A 118 20.14 2.31 2.15
N THR A 119 19.20 2.90 1.39
CA THR A 119 19.45 3.28 -0.01
C THR A 119 20.35 4.52 -0.15
N SER A 120 20.31 5.46 0.79
CA SER A 120 21.11 6.69 0.73
C SER A 120 21.35 7.30 2.11
N ALA A 121 22.45 8.04 2.27
CA ALA A 121 22.70 8.88 3.45
C ALA A 121 21.92 10.22 3.39
N ASN A 122 21.49 10.65 2.21
CA ASN A 122 20.80 11.93 2.02
C ASN A 122 19.31 11.83 2.42
N SER A 123 18.84 12.70 3.31
CA SER A 123 17.46 12.69 3.79
C SER A 123 16.40 12.85 2.69
N ARG A 124 16.67 13.63 1.63
CA ARG A 124 15.75 13.77 0.48
C ARG A 124 15.68 12.48 -0.32
N ALA A 125 16.82 11.83 -0.53
CA ALA A 125 16.87 10.52 -1.19
C ALA A 125 16.15 9.44 -0.37
N ARG A 126 16.30 9.44 0.96
CA ARG A 126 15.57 8.54 1.86
C ARG A 126 14.06 8.75 1.75
N SER A 127 13.57 9.98 1.85
CA SER A 127 12.13 10.24 1.77
C SER A 127 11.56 9.92 0.38
N ALA A 128 12.32 10.18 -0.69
CA ALA A 128 11.92 9.78 -2.04
C ALA A 128 11.87 8.27 -2.24
N VAL A 129 12.87 7.54 -1.74
CA VAL A 129 12.87 6.07 -1.83
C VAL A 129 11.76 5.48 -0.97
N PHE A 130 11.47 6.04 0.21
CA PHE A 130 10.33 5.61 1.01
C PHE A 130 9.00 5.81 0.26
N LEU A 131 8.78 7.00 -0.31
CA LEU A 131 7.56 7.28 -1.09
C LEU A 131 7.46 6.36 -2.31
N TRP A 132 8.58 6.08 -2.96
CA TRP A 132 8.69 5.17 -4.10
C TRP A 132 8.34 3.73 -3.72
N THR A 133 8.95 3.19 -2.66
CA THR A 133 8.71 1.82 -2.23
C THR A 133 7.30 1.65 -1.70
N PHE A 134 6.80 2.61 -0.93
CA PHE A 134 5.42 2.61 -0.43
C PHE A 134 4.41 2.60 -1.58
N ALA A 135 4.56 3.47 -2.57
CA ALA A 135 3.65 3.53 -3.71
C ALA A 135 3.65 2.24 -4.55
N ILE A 136 4.83 1.64 -4.78
CA ILE A 136 4.92 0.39 -5.54
C ILE A 136 4.37 -0.79 -4.76
N TRP A 137 4.67 -0.88 -3.47
CA TRP A 137 4.14 -1.90 -2.58
C TRP A 137 2.60 -1.90 -2.58
N ASP A 138 2.01 -0.71 -2.46
CA ASP A 138 0.55 -0.51 -2.41
C ASP A 138 -0.11 -0.95 -3.73
N ILE A 139 0.43 -0.51 -4.87
CA ILE A 139 -0.07 -0.93 -6.20
C ILE A 139 0.10 -2.44 -6.39
N ALA A 140 1.24 -3.01 -5.98
CA ALA A 140 1.52 -4.43 -6.13
C ALA A 140 0.59 -5.29 -5.26
N TYR A 141 0.24 -4.82 -4.05
CA TYR A 141 -0.73 -5.46 -3.18
C TYR A 141 -2.10 -5.58 -3.87
N TYR A 142 -2.64 -4.47 -4.41
CA TYR A 142 -3.91 -4.52 -5.14
C TYR A 142 -3.82 -5.36 -6.43
N ALA A 143 -2.72 -5.28 -7.16
CA ALA A 143 -2.51 -6.09 -8.36
C ALA A 143 -2.48 -7.59 -8.03
N ALA A 144 -1.84 -7.98 -6.93
CA ALA A 144 -1.78 -9.35 -6.46
C ALA A 144 -3.15 -9.87 -6.01
N LEU A 145 -3.91 -9.06 -5.26
CA LEU A 145 -5.29 -9.41 -4.91
C LEU A 145 -6.17 -9.56 -6.14
N TRP A 146 -6.04 -8.67 -7.12
CA TRP A 146 -6.83 -8.77 -8.34
C TRP A 146 -6.45 -9.99 -9.18
N ALA A 147 -5.16 -10.33 -9.24
CA ALA A 147 -4.68 -11.49 -9.99
C ALA A 147 -5.11 -12.83 -9.36
N THR A 148 -5.18 -12.89 -8.03
CA THR A 148 -5.43 -14.14 -7.29
C THR A 148 -6.91 -14.34 -6.97
N VAL A 149 -7.53 -13.31 -6.40
CA VAL A 149 -8.90 -13.37 -5.88
C VAL A 149 -9.82 -12.37 -6.59
N ARG A 150 -9.40 -11.71 -7.68
CA ARG A 150 -10.25 -10.79 -8.46
C ARG A 150 -10.87 -9.65 -7.63
N TRP A 151 -10.24 -9.30 -6.51
CA TRP A 151 -10.62 -8.15 -5.71
C TRP A 151 -9.61 -7.01 -5.94
N PRO A 152 -10.03 -5.74 -6.05
CA PRO A 152 -11.41 -5.26 -6.00
C PRO A 152 -12.19 -5.52 -7.30
N LEU A 153 -13.52 -5.53 -7.21
CA LEU A 153 -14.42 -5.61 -8.38
C LEU A 153 -14.54 -4.25 -9.07
N SER A 154 -14.50 -3.18 -8.29
CA SER A 154 -14.50 -1.79 -8.75
C SER A 154 -13.47 -0.99 -7.96
N VAL A 155 -12.85 -0.01 -8.62
CA VAL A 155 -11.97 0.95 -7.93
C VAL A 155 -12.71 1.81 -6.89
N ARG A 156 -14.06 1.74 -6.85
CA ARG A 156 -14.89 2.40 -5.83
C ARG A 156 -15.23 1.52 -4.64
N ASP A 157 -14.84 0.24 -4.66
CA ASP A 157 -15.09 -0.65 -3.54
C ASP A 157 -14.39 -0.10 -2.29
N PRO A 158 -15.03 -0.17 -1.11
CA PRO A 158 -14.42 0.24 0.13
C PRO A 158 -13.23 -0.67 0.46
N ASP A 159 -12.23 -0.10 1.09
CA ASP A 159 -11.08 -0.82 1.60
C ASP A 159 -10.59 -0.25 2.93
N VAL A 160 -9.91 -1.11 3.70
CA VAL A 160 -9.19 -0.76 4.92
C VAL A 160 -7.72 -0.62 4.56
N LEU A 161 -7.21 0.61 4.48
CA LEU A 161 -5.83 0.88 4.08
C LEU A 161 -4.83 0.46 5.16
N PHE A 162 -5.12 0.84 6.40
CA PHE A 162 -4.30 0.60 7.58
C PHE A 162 -5.21 0.54 8.81
N LEU A 163 -4.81 -0.22 9.82
CA LEU A 163 -5.41 -0.30 11.14
C LEU A 163 -4.73 0.62 12.16
N ILE A 164 -3.50 1.07 11.89
CA ILE A 164 -2.71 1.93 12.78
C ILE A 164 -2.84 3.41 12.38
N PRO A 165 -3.01 4.35 13.35
CA PRO A 165 -3.32 4.14 14.77
C PRO A 165 -4.80 3.78 15.00
N VAL A 166 -5.64 3.99 13.99
CA VAL A 166 -7.06 3.63 13.91
C VAL A 166 -7.35 3.16 12.49
N PRO A 167 -8.43 2.41 12.24
CA PRO A 167 -8.78 1.95 10.89
C PRO A 167 -9.00 3.09 9.90
N TRP A 168 -8.30 3.04 8.76
CA TRP A 168 -8.40 3.98 7.66
C TRP A 168 -9.24 3.35 6.56
N LEU A 169 -10.44 3.87 6.37
CA LEU A 169 -11.39 3.42 5.35
C LEU A 169 -11.36 4.37 4.16
N SER A 170 -11.21 3.83 2.96
CA SER A 170 -11.33 4.62 1.73
C SER A 170 -11.70 3.74 0.54
N PRO A 171 -12.26 4.30 -0.54
CA PRO A 171 -12.37 3.58 -1.81
C PRO A 171 -10.99 3.28 -2.40
N VAL A 172 -10.82 2.13 -3.07
CA VAL A 172 -9.51 1.68 -3.62
C VAL A 172 -8.86 2.68 -4.58
N TRP A 173 -9.62 3.51 -5.30
CA TRP A 173 -9.04 4.53 -6.17
C TRP A 173 -8.21 5.57 -5.41
N PHE A 174 -8.51 5.83 -4.13
CA PHE A 174 -7.84 6.84 -3.32
C PHE A 174 -6.37 6.48 -3.05
N PRO A 175 -6.01 5.33 -2.44
CA PRO A 175 -4.61 4.94 -2.26
C PRO A 175 -3.88 4.80 -3.59
N LEU A 176 -4.51 4.24 -4.63
CA LEU A 176 -3.91 4.14 -5.97
C LEU A 176 -3.56 5.50 -6.57
N LEU A 177 -4.40 6.52 -6.35
CA LEU A 177 -4.09 7.89 -6.78
C LEU A 177 -2.89 8.45 -6.01
N VAL A 178 -2.84 8.28 -4.69
CA VAL A 178 -1.71 8.73 -3.86
C VAL A 178 -0.42 8.05 -4.32
N SER A 179 -0.46 6.75 -4.58
CA SER A 179 0.66 5.94 -5.07
C SER A 179 1.12 6.40 -6.46
N ALA A 180 0.20 6.64 -7.39
CA ALA A 180 0.53 7.16 -8.72
C ALA A 180 1.20 8.55 -8.66
N LEU A 181 0.68 9.45 -7.82
CA LEU A 181 1.29 10.77 -7.57
C LEU A 181 2.67 10.64 -6.90
N GLY A 182 2.84 9.68 -5.99
CA GLY A 182 4.12 9.35 -5.34
C GLY A 182 5.21 8.94 -6.34
N ILE A 183 4.88 8.01 -7.23
CA ILE A 183 5.76 7.58 -8.32
C ILE A 183 6.13 8.77 -9.20
N ALA A 184 5.14 9.56 -9.64
CA ALA A 184 5.37 10.73 -10.48
C ALA A 184 6.29 11.76 -9.79
N ALA A 185 6.03 12.08 -8.52
CA ALA A 185 6.84 13.01 -7.73
C ALA A 185 8.32 12.61 -7.70
N VAL A 186 8.61 11.33 -7.46
CA VAL A 186 9.99 10.80 -7.41
C VAL A 186 10.64 10.84 -8.79
N LEU A 187 9.92 10.43 -9.85
CA LEU A 187 10.47 10.42 -11.20
C LEU A 187 10.81 11.82 -11.72
N PHE A 188 9.96 12.81 -11.44
CA PHE A 188 10.17 14.19 -11.88
C PHE A 188 11.21 14.94 -11.04
N ALA A 189 11.41 14.59 -9.77
CA ALA A 189 12.41 15.23 -8.91
C ALA A 189 13.80 14.57 -8.95
N ARG A 190 13.92 13.41 -9.60
CA ARG A 190 15.17 12.64 -9.65
C ARG A 190 16.29 13.44 -10.35
N VAL A 191 17.48 13.40 -9.75
CA VAL A 191 18.73 13.86 -10.37
C VAL A 191 19.82 12.80 -10.19
N SER A 192 20.76 12.74 -11.13
CA SER A 192 21.92 11.86 -11.00
C SER A 192 22.77 12.30 -9.81
N PRO A 193 23.10 11.41 -8.85
CA PRO A 193 24.00 11.76 -7.76
C PRO A 193 25.38 12.17 -8.32
N PRO A 194 26.09 13.08 -7.65
CA PRO A 194 27.46 13.43 -8.02
C PRO A 194 28.34 12.17 -8.01
N LYS A 195 29.22 12.02 -9.00
CA LYS A 195 30.21 10.95 -9.02
C LYS A 195 31.15 11.18 -7.84
N SER A 196 31.19 10.23 -6.90
CA SER A 196 32.17 10.18 -5.81
C SER A 196 33.56 9.92 -6.35
#